data_AF-A0AAN6EG68-F1
#
_entry.id   AF-A0AAN6EG68-F1
#
_cell.length_a   1.000
_cell.length_b   1.000
_cell.length_c   1.000
_cell.angle_alpha   90.00
_cell.angle_beta   90.00
_cell.angle_gamma   90.00
#
_symmetry.space_group_name_H-M   'P 1'
#
loop_
_entity.id
_entity.type
_entity.pdbx_description
1 polymer ?
#
loop_
_entity_poly.entity_id
_entity_poly.type
_entity_poly.pdbx_seq_one_letter_code
_entity_poly.pdbx_strand_id
1 'polypeptide(L)'
;RPVELISHFCGLVLEHEPVSSDTYFDGPTGTTSHVSRPTDTAGNPLPMPHNGNVMLDGVGPVLLYQMSERETRVLADIPGPFLPSESNGQLRETLRTSLSRAAPKHLYPALHAALMRALDDSRRIRCIGSKFIPATANNIDGAVWIGDALNVRHPLTGGGMTVGLWDVVILTDLLRTHDAANSQQVQRVKAQWQWRRRPRALVVNVLSVALHALFAAETKELGLLREACFEYLAKGSHYTMQPSGFLSGLLPSPMLLIFHFFSVAFLAVYLRVSDESVAYSGGSLFYRVYSAFYTLYIAATVILPVIWRELQP
;
A
#
# COMPACT_ATOMS: atom_id res chain seq x y z
N ARG A 1 9.35 19.59 -2.00
CA ARG A 1 8.79 19.11 -3.29
C ARG A 1 7.68 18.14 -2.95
N PRO A 2 6.55 18.08 -3.68
CA PRO A 2 5.59 17.00 -3.48
C PRO A 2 6.32 15.66 -3.60
N VAL A 3 6.02 14.72 -2.70
CA VAL A 3 6.66 13.41 -2.72
C VAL A 3 6.14 12.66 -3.95
N GLU A 4 6.91 12.69 -5.04
CA GLU A 4 6.66 11.81 -6.17
C GLU A 4 7.14 10.42 -5.77
N LEU A 5 6.19 9.60 -5.31
CA LEU A 5 6.40 8.20 -4.99
C LEU A 5 6.55 7.39 -6.29
N ILE A 6 7.66 7.62 -6.99
CA ILE A 6 8.04 6.83 -8.15
C ILE A 6 8.87 5.66 -7.64
N SER A 7 8.42 4.47 -7.98
CA SER A 7 9.10 3.23 -7.63
C SER A 7 8.88 2.19 -8.71
N HIS A 8 9.58 1.07 -8.59
CA HIS A 8 9.48 -0.05 -9.50
C HIS A 8 9.24 -1.32 -8.70
N PHE A 9 8.14 -2.03 -8.98
CA PHE A 9 7.92 -3.34 -8.40
C PHE A 9 8.56 -4.40 -9.27
N CYS A 10 9.52 -5.12 -8.70
CA CYS A 10 10.18 -6.25 -9.33
C CYS A 10 9.58 -7.56 -8.80
N GLY A 11 9.06 -8.35 -9.72
CA GLY A 11 8.33 -9.57 -9.43
C GLY A 11 9.19 -10.83 -9.51
N LEU A 12 9.09 -11.67 -8.49
CA LEU A 12 9.63 -13.03 -8.43
C LEU A 12 8.48 -14.02 -8.17
N VAL A 13 8.74 -15.32 -8.36
CA VAL A 13 7.85 -16.41 -7.96
C VAL A 13 8.63 -17.33 -7.05
N LEU A 14 8.08 -17.65 -5.89
CA LEU A 14 8.59 -18.71 -5.03
C LEU A 14 7.79 -19.96 -5.31
N GLU A 15 8.50 -21.02 -5.72
CA GLU A 15 7.95 -22.37 -5.76
C GLU A 15 8.29 -23.05 -4.43
N HIS A 16 7.27 -23.60 -3.77
CA HIS A 16 7.41 -24.24 -2.48
C HIS A 16 6.44 -25.42 -2.34
N GLU A 17 6.71 -26.30 -1.38
CA GLU A 17 5.77 -27.35 -1.00
C GLU A 17 4.44 -26.74 -0.49
N PRO A 18 3.31 -27.45 -0.62
CA PRO A 18 2.03 -26.99 -0.12
C PRO A 18 2.11 -26.55 1.34
N VAL A 19 1.64 -25.34 1.61
CA VAL A 19 1.64 -24.79 2.96
C VAL A 19 0.35 -25.20 3.65
N SER A 20 0.42 -26.14 4.60
CA SER A 20 -0.70 -26.44 5.51
C SER A 20 -0.70 -25.44 6.66
N SER A 21 -1.80 -24.72 6.86
CA SER A 21 -1.98 -23.84 8.01
C SER A 21 -3.41 -23.94 8.52
N ASP A 22 -3.58 -24.42 9.74
CA ASP A 22 -4.88 -24.45 10.42
C ASP A 22 -5.25 -23.07 10.99
N THR A 23 -4.31 -22.13 11.00
CA THR A 23 -4.49 -20.76 11.49
C THR A 23 -4.99 -19.85 10.39
N TYR A 24 -6.28 -19.49 10.47
CA TYR A 24 -6.88 -18.42 9.70
C TYR A 24 -7.00 -17.16 10.57
N PHE A 25 -7.03 -15.99 9.91
CA PHE A 25 -7.41 -14.75 10.59
C PHE A 25 -8.82 -14.90 11.18
N ASP A 26 -8.93 -14.91 12.50
CA ASP A 26 -10.18 -15.15 13.25
C ASP A 26 -10.96 -13.85 13.52
N GLY A 27 -10.59 -12.76 12.85
CA GLY A 27 -11.26 -11.47 12.96
C GLY A 27 -10.68 -10.57 14.07
N PRO A 28 -11.27 -9.37 14.25
CA PRO A 28 -10.75 -8.32 15.14
C PRO A 28 -10.95 -8.58 16.64
N THR A 29 -11.84 -9.49 16.98
CA THR A 29 -12.05 -10.02 18.34
C THR A 29 -11.32 -11.34 18.56
N GLY A 30 -10.64 -11.80 17.51
CA GLY A 30 -9.88 -13.02 17.49
C GLY A 30 -8.59 -12.90 18.30
N THR A 31 -8.00 -14.06 18.58
CA THR A 31 -6.72 -14.19 19.28
C THR A 31 -5.52 -13.97 18.36
N THR A 32 -5.70 -13.92 17.03
CA THR A 32 -4.60 -13.74 16.10
C THR A 32 -4.05 -12.31 16.15
N SER A 33 -2.76 -12.18 16.50
CA SER A 33 -2.07 -10.89 16.52
C SER A 33 -2.01 -10.30 15.12
N HIS A 34 -2.49 -9.07 14.95
CA HIS A 34 -2.48 -8.32 13.69
C HIS A 34 -1.06 -7.98 13.17
N VAL A 35 -0.04 -8.19 14.00
CA VAL A 35 1.39 -8.11 13.66
C VAL A 35 2.01 -9.44 14.05
N SER A 36 2.28 -10.29 13.07
CA SER A 36 2.95 -11.57 13.32
C SER A 36 4.41 -11.32 13.73
N ARG A 37 4.78 -11.71 14.95
CA ARG A 37 6.20 -11.94 15.27
C ARG A 37 6.58 -13.32 14.73
N PRO A 38 7.75 -13.49 14.10
CA PRO A 38 8.17 -14.78 13.58
C PRO A 38 8.17 -15.81 14.72
N THR A 39 7.25 -16.77 14.65
CA THR A 39 7.17 -17.91 15.56
C THR A 39 7.15 -19.16 14.70
N ASP A 40 8.18 -19.98 14.90
CA ASP A 40 8.46 -21.25 14.21
C ASP A 40 8.37 -21.25 12.67
N THR A 41 9.34 -20.58 12.03
CA THR A 41 9.47 -20.47 10.56
C THR A 41 10.32 -21.60 9.94
N ALA A 42 10.63 -22.65 10.69
CA ALA A 42 11.58 -23.67 10.26
C ALA A 42 11.09 -24.51 9.06
N GLY A 43 9.77 -24.69 8.92
CA GLY A 43 9.16 -25.49 7.84
C GLY A 43 8.33 -24.71 6.81
N ASN A 44 7.98 -23.44 7.08
CA ASN A 44 7.03 -22.70 6.26
C ASN A 44 7.72 -21.63 5.40
N PRO A 45 7.49 -21.60 4.07
CA PRO A 45 8.03 -20.56 3.20
C PRO A 45 7.46 -19.17 3.47
N LEU A 46 6.39 -19.02 4.27
CA LEU A 46 5.76 -17.71 4.56
C LEU A 46 5.56 -17.44 6.06
N PRO A 47 5.66 -16.16 6.49
CA PRO A 47 5.42 -15.79 7.90
C PRO A 47 3.99 -16.08 8.36
N MET A 48 3.00 -15.77 7.51
CA MET A 48 1.59 -16.06 7.75
C MET A 48 0.94 -16.60 6.47
N PRO A 49 0.72 -17.92 6.38
CA PRO A 49 0.01 -18.53 5.25
C PRO A 49 -1.41 -18.02 5.10
N HIS A 50 -1.97 -18.13 3.89
CA HIS A 50 -3.30 -17.64 3.52
C HIS A 50 -3.54 -16.13 3.71
N ASN A 51 -2.50 -15.38 4.07
CA ASN A 51 -2.54 -13.94 4.26
C ASN A 51 -1.54 -13.24 3.33
N GLY A 52 -1.85 -12.00 2.95
CA GLY A 52 -0.87 -11.12 2.31
C GLY A 52 0.16 -10.68 3.34
N ASN A 53 1.44 -10.90 3.06
CA ASN A 53 2.55 -10.54 3.93
C ASN A 53 3.23 -9.28 3.37
N VAL A 54 3.51 -8.31 4.24
CA VAL A 54 4.22 -7.07 3.90
C VAL A 54 5.43 -6.95 4.81
N MET A 55 6.63 -6.99 4.22
CA MET A 55 7.91 -6.86 4.92
C MET A 55 8.50 -5.47 4.67
N LEU A 56 8.91 -4.76 5.72
CA LEU A 56 9.26 -3.34 5.66
C LEU A 56 10.74 -3.00 5.80
N ASP A 57 11.58 -3.97 6.13
CA ASP A 57 13.01 -3.72 6.41
C ASP A 57 13.90 -3.74 5.16
N GLY A 58 13.31 -4.03 3.99
CA GLY A 58 13.97 -3.99 2.68
C GLY A 58 14.44 -2.60 2.26
N VAL A 59 14.90 -2.48 1.02
CA VAL A 59 15.19 -1.16 0.41
C VAL A 59 13.89 -0.37 0.23
N GLY A 60 12.83 -1.06 -0.16
CA GLY A 60 11.43 -0.64 -0.08
C GLY A 60 10.57 -1.79 0.44
N PRO A 61 9.24 -1.64 0.53
CA PRO A 61 8.36 -2.71 0.96
C PRO A 61 8.43 -3.94 0.04
N VAL A 62 8.43 -5.13 0.65
CA VAL A 62 8.35 -6.41 -0.06
C VAL A 62 7.01 -7.06 0.25
N LEU A 63 6.23 -7.32 -0.79
CA LEU A 63 4.93 -7.97 -0.71
C LEU A 63 5.07 -9.45 -1.05
N LEU A 64 4.43 -10.32 -0.27
CA LEU A 64 4.30 -11.74 -0.57
C LEU A 64 2.83 -12.15 -0.47
N TYR A 65 2.31 -12.81 -1.49
CA TYR A 65 0.97 -13.38 -1.46
C TYR A 65 0.89 -14.66 -2.28
N GLN A 66 0.22 -15.66 -1.71
CA GLN A 66 0.03 -16.95 -2.36
C GLN A 66 -0.88 -16.79 -3.58
N MET A 67 -0.46 -17.30 -4.73
CA MET A 67 -1.28 -17.39 -5.95
C MET A 67 -1.94 -18.77 -6.05
N SER A 68 -1.26 -19.80 -5.56
CA SER A 68 -1.72 -21.18 -5.47
C SER A 68 -1.14 -21.84 -4.21
N GLU A 69 -1.46 -23.11 -3.98
CA GLU A 69 -0.91 -23.87 -2.85
C GLU A 69 0.63 -24.00 -2.90
N ARG A 70 1.22 -23.90 -4.09
CA ARG A 70 2.66 -24.14 -4.34
C ARG A 70 3.41 -22.92 -4.87
N GLU A 71 2.72 -21.84 -5.18
CA GLU A 71 3.32 -20.64 -5.76
C GLU A 71 2.98 -19.41 -4.93
N THR A 72 4.03 -18.68 -4.54
CA THR A 72 3.90 -17.37 -3.92
C THR A 72 4.49 -16.29 -4.82
N ARG A 73 3.69 -15.25 -5.09
CA ARG A 73 4.19 -14.03 -5.74
C ARG A 73 4.98 -13.22 -4.73
N VAL A 74 6.16 -12.76 -5.14
CA VAL A 74 6.93 -11.74 -4.41
C VAL A 74 7.02 -10.50 -5.28
N LEU A 75 6.72 -9.34 -4.70
CA LEU A 75 6.91 -8.03 -5.33
C LEU A 75 7.80 -7.19 -4.42
N ALA A 76 9.03 -6.93 -4.84
CA ALA A 76 9.95 -6.05 -4.14
C ALA A 76 9.88 -4.64 -4.74
N ASP A 77 9.57 -3.65 -3.92
CA ASP A 77 9.58 -2.25 -4.30
C ASP A 77 11.02 -1.71 -4.32
N ILE A 78 11.42 -1.13 -5.45
CA ILE A 78 12.68 -0.41 -5.61
C ILE A 78 12.36 1.08 -5.77
N PRO A 79 12.61 1.91 -4.74
CA PRO A 79 12.31 3.33 -4.78
C PRO A 79 13.25 4.04 -5.77
N GLY A 80 12.73 5.10 -6.39
CA GLY A 80 13.51 5.99 -7.23
C GLY A 80 13.01 6.09 -8.68
N PRO A 81 13.44 7.15 -9.39
CA PRO A 81 12.94 7.46 -10.72
C PRO A 81 13.44 6.52 -11.82
N PHE A 82 14.53 5.79 -11.57
CA PHE A 82 15.15 4.89 -12.55
C PHE A 82 15.39 3.52 -11.93
N LEU A 83 15.07 2.48 -12.70
CA LEU A 83 15.39 1.11 -12.33
C LEU A 83 16.91 0.89 -12.45
N PRO A 84 17.57 0.28 -11.45
CA PRO A 84 18.95 -0.17 -11.59
C PRO A 84 19.12 -1.08 -12.80
N SER A 85 20.26 -1.00 -13.48
CA SER A 85 20.46 -1.80 -14.69
C SER A 85 20.56 -3.29 -14.37
N GLU A 86 19.89 -4.13 -15.16
CA GLU A 86 20.04 -5.58 -15.08
C GLU A 86 21.28 -6.07 -15.85
N SER A 87 21.70 -5.37 -16.91
CA SER A 87 22.84 -5.79 -17.75
C SER A 87 24.19 -5.78 -17.04
N ASN A 88 24.35 -4.92 -16.03
CA ASN A 88 25.54 -4.84 -15.18
C ASN A 88 25.34 -5.53 -13.81
N GLY A 89 24.23 -6.25 -13.62
CA GLY A 89 23.92 -6.98 -12.38
C GLY A 89 23.46 -6.12 -11.20
N GLN A 90 23.42 -4.78 -11.30
CA GLN A 90 23.05 -3.90 -10.18
C GLN A 90 21.64 -4.19 -9.66
N LEU A 91 20.67 -4.42 -10.54
CA LEU A 91 19.30 -4.76 -10.15
C LEU A 91 19.26 -6.00 -9.24
N ARG A 92 19.99 -7.06 -9.60
CA ARG A 92 20.03 -8.29 -8.82
C ARG A 92 20.67 -8.08 -7.47
N GLU A 93 21.71 -7.26 -7.41
CA GLU A 93 22.38 -6.95 -6.13
C GLU A 93 21.50 -6.10 -5.21
N THR A 94 20.80 -5.10 -5.76
CA THR A 94 19.82 -4.31 -5.00
C THR A 94 18.68 -5.19 -4.49
N LEU A 95 18.15 -6.10 -5.33
CA LEU A 95 17.11 -7.04 -4.92
C LEU A 95 17.61 -8.02 -3.86
N ARG A 96 18.81 -8.58 -4.03
CA ARG A 96 19.44 -9.47 -3.04
C ARG A 96 19.56 -8.78 -1.69
N THR A 97 20.02 -7.53 -1.68
CA THR A 97 20.10 -6.71 -0.47
C THR A 97 18.72 -6.45 0.14
N SER A 98 17.75 -6.05 -0.68
CA SER A 98 16.38 -5.75 -0.23
C SER A 98 15.71 -6.98 0.39
N LEU A 99 15.74 -8.11 -0.30
CA LEU A 99 15.14 -9.38 0.15
C LEU A 99 15.86 -9.93 1.40
N SER A 100 17.19 -9.81 1.47
CA SER A 100 17.96 -10.25 2.65
C SER A 100 17.66 -9.43 3.89
N ARG A 101 17.41 -8.12 3.72
CA ARG A 101 17.02 -7.24 4.83
C ARG A 101 15.57 -7.46 5.25
N ALA A 102 14.66 -7.65 4.29
CA ALA A 102 13.26 -7.92 4.55
C ALA A 102 13.04 -9.26 5.26
N ALA A 103 13.76 -10.31 4.82
CA ALA A 103 13.72 -11.65 5.39
C ALA A 103 15.14 -12.09 5.78
N PRO A 104 15.69 -11.63 6.92
CA PRO A 104 17.03 -12.00 7.34
C PRO A 104 17.10 -13.47 7.75
N LYS A 105 18.20 -14.14 7.38
CA LYS A 105 18.41 -15.58 7.57
C LYS A 105 18.22 -16.06 9.03
N HIS A 106 18.53 -15.21 10.02
CA HIS A 106 18.39 -15.57 11.44
C HIS A 106 16.95 -15.55 11.95
N LEU A 107 16.03 -14.84 11.28
CA LEU A 107 14.59 -14.81 11.64
C LEU A 107 13.73 -15.66 10.69
N TYR A 108 14.11 -15.71 9.41
CA TYR A 108 13.34 -16.34 8.34
C TYR A 108 14.23 -17.24 7.47
N PRO A 109 14.84 -18.32 8.02
CA PRO A 109 15.82 -19.12 7.28
C PRO A 109 15.23 -19.76 6.01
N ALA A 110 14.03 -20.34 6.09
CA ALA A 110 13.37 -21.01 4.96
C ALA A 110 12.96 -20.01 3.87
N LEU A 111 12.28 -18.93 4.24
CA LEU A 111 11.89 -17.87 3.32
C LEU A 111 13.11 -17.18 2.69
N HIS A 112 14.15 -16.88 3.47
CA HIS A 112 15.39 -16.30 2.95
C HIS A 112 16.01 -17.20 1.88
N ALA A 113 16.14 -18.50 2.16
CA ALA A 113 16.67 -19.45 1.19
C ALA A 113 15.78 -19.58 -0.06
N ALA A 114 14.46 -19.53 0.09
CA ALA A 114 13.53 -19.52 -1.05
C ALA A 114 13.67 -18.25 -1.91
N LEU A 115 13.77 -17.07 -1.28
CA LEU A 115 13.96 -15.79 -1.95
C LEU A 115 15.27 -15.73 -2.73
N MET A 116 16.38 -16.17 -2.12
CA MET A 116 17.68 -16.18 -2.80
C MET A 116 17.68 -17.14 -3.99
N ARG A 117 17.17 -18.37 -3.82
CA ARG A 117 17.03 -19.33 -4.93
C ARG A 117 16.17 -18.77 -6.07
N ALA A 118 14.99 -18.23 -5.75
CA ALA A 118 14.11 -17.65 -6.76
C ALA A 118 14.76 -16.49 -7.51
N LEU A 119 15.58 -15.67 -6.84
CA LEU A 119 16.34 -14.60 -7.48
C LEU A 119 17.41 -15.15 -8.42
N ASP A 120 18.18 -16.15 -7.98
CA ASP A 120 19.29 -16.73 -8.74
C ASP A 120 18.79 -17.55 -9.95
N ASP A 121 17.72 -18.34 -9.78
CA ASP A 121 17.09 -19.17 -10.81
C ASP A 121 16.28 -18.35 -11.84
N SER A 122 15.87 -17.13 -11.47
CA SER A 122 15.12 -16.25 -12.37
C SER A 122 15.97 -15.83 -13.56
N ARG A 123 15.63 -16.32 -14.76
CA ARG A 123 16.30 -15.91 -16.02
C ARG A 123 16.16 -14.41 -16.34
N ARG A 124 15.01 -13.82 -16.02
CA ARG A 124 14.73 -12.39 -16.22
C ARG A 124 13.81 -11.88 -15.12
N ILE A 125 14.16 -10.75 -14.54
CA ILE A 125 13.33 -10.10 -13.52
C ILE A 125 12.34 -9.17 -14.23
N ARG A 126 11.05 -9.36 -13.96
CA ARG A 126 10.00 -8.49 -14.50
C ARG A 126 9.79 -7.34 -13.53
N CYS A 127 10.12 -6.12 -13.94
CA CYS A 127 9.85 -4.92 -13.17
C CYS A 127 8.82 -4.04 -13.87
N ILE A 128 7.91 -3.45 -13.10
CA ILE A 128 6.87 -2.53 -13.57
C ILE A 128 7.03 -1.21 -12.83
N GLY A 129 7.09 -0.11 -13.57
CA GLY A 129 7.11 1.23 -13.00
C GLY A 129 5.76 1.58 -12.39
N SER A 130 5.78 2.13 -11.18
CA SER A 130 4.62 2.62 -10.45
C SER A 130 4.54 4.14 -10.61
N LYS A 131 3.45 4.62 -11.21
CA LYS A 131 3.18 6.05 -11.34
C LYS A 131 1.74 6.36 -10.95
N PHE A 132 1.57 7.40 -10.15
CA PHE A 132 0.25 7.94 -9.85
C PHE A 132 -0.28 8.75 -11.04
N ILE A 133 -1.48 8.41 -11.51
CA ILE A 133 -2.21 9.13 -12.55
C ILE A 133 -3.58 9.50 -11.98
N PRO A 134 -3.84 10.79 -11.65
CA PRO A 134 -5.13 11.21 -11.14
C PRO A 134 -6.22 11.04 -12.20
N ALA A 135 -7.45 10.76 -11.76
CA ALA A 135 -8.59 10.73 -12.65
C ALA A 135 -8.85 12.14 -13.20
N THR A 136 -9.12 12.26 -14.50
CA THR A 136 -9.55 13.52 -15.11
C THR A 136 -10.90 13.34 -15.80
N ALA A 137 -11.76 14.35 -15.73
CA ALA A 137 -13.01 14.32 -16.47
C ALA A 137 -12.75 14.22 -17.98
N ASN A 138 -13.26 13.15 -18.59
CA ASN A 138 -13.23 13.00 -20.05
C ASN A 138 -14.47 13.66 -20.66
N ASN A 139 -14.28 14.68 -21.49
CA ASN A 139 -15.37 15.39 -22.17
C ASN A 139 -15.64 14.90 -23.61
N ILE A 140 -14.93 13.88 -24.09
CA ILE A 140 -15.12 13.32 -25.44
C ILE A 140 -16.50 12.67 -25.56
N ASP A 141 -17.24 13.04 -26.60
CA ASP A 141 -18.55 12.48 -26.90
C ASP A 141 -18.44 11.00 -27.31
N GLY A 142 -19.36 10.18 -26.80
CA GLY A 142 -19.43 8.75 -27.12
C GLY A 142 -18.29 7.88 -26.54
N ALA A 143 -17.36 8.46 -25.78
CA ALA A 143 -16.23 7.73 -25.20
C ALA A 143 -16.13 7.90 -23.67
N VAL A 144 -15.75 6.82 -22.99
CA VAL A 144 -15.48 6.77 -21.54
C VAL A 144 -14.22 5.96 -21.30
N TRP A 145 -13.31 6.50 -20.48
CA TRP A 145 -12.13 5.77 -20.01
C TRP A 145 -12.44 5.14 -18.66
N ILE A 146 -12.05 3.88 -18.45
CA ILE A 146 -12.25 3.18 -17.18
C ILE A 146 -10.96 2.44 -16.77
N GLY A 147 -10.86 2.06 -15.49
CA GLY A 147 -9.70 1.35 -14.97
C GLY A 147 -8.43 2.19 -15.03
N ASP A 148 -7.30 1.52 -15.24
CA ASP A 148 -5.97 2.16 -15.25
C ASP A 148 -5.78 3.12 -16.44
N ALA A 149 -6.62 3.05 -17.47
CA ALA A 149 -6.64 4.05 -18.54
C ALA A 149 -7.16 5.42 -18.06
N LEU A 150 -7.99 5.45 -17.01
CA LEU A 150 -8.49 6.68 -16.39
C LEU A 150 -7.66 7.08 -15.17
N ASN A 151 -7.36 6.14 -14.28
CA ASN A 151 -6.82 6.46 -12.96
C ASN A 151 -5.92 5.34 -12.46
N VAL A 152 -4.63 5.65 -12.28
CA VAL A 152 -3.61 4.73 -11.78
C VAL A 152 -3.16 5.19 -10.39
N ARG A 153 -2.96 4.22 -9.51
CA ARG A 153 -2.55 4.41 -8.12
C ARG A 153 -1.39 3.48 -7.81
N HIS A 154 -0.75 3.70 -6.67
CA HIS A 154 0.37 2.86 -6.25
C HIS A 154 -0.14 1.42 -6.01
N PRO A 155 0.49 0.37 -6.57
CA PRO A 155 -0.06 -0.99 -6.52
C PRO A 155 0.13 -1.69 -5.17
N LEU A 156 0.81 -1.04 -4.21
CA LEU A 156 1.06 -1.55 -2.85
C LEU A 156 -0.22 -2.05 -2.15
N THR A 157 -1.35 -1.36 -2.36
CA THR A 157 -2.63 -1.72 -1.73
C THR A 157 -3.46 -2.70 -2.55
N GLY A 158 -3.04 -3.07 -3.77
CA GLY A 158 -3.80 -3.96 -4.65
C GLY A 158 -5.16 -3.41 -5.11
N GLY A 159 -5.46 -2.12 -4.86
CA GLY A 159 -6.79 -1.54 -5.11
C GLY A 159 -7.09 -1.18 -6.58
N GLY A 160 -6.17 -1.45 -7.50
CA GLY A 160 -6.31 -1.27 -8.96
C GLY A 160 -7.63 -1.80 -9.51
N MET A 161 -7.73 -3.12 -9.45
CA MET A 161 -8.87 -3.90 -9.95
C MET A 161 -10.16 -3.59 -9.20
N THR A 162 -10.09 -3.37 -7.88
CA THR A 162 -11.26 -3.04 -7.06
C THR A 162 -11.95 -1.78 -7.55
N VAL A 163 -11.20 -0.69 -7.77
CA VAL A 163 -11.79 0.55 -8.31
C VAL A 163 -12.29 0.34 -9.74
N GLY A 164 -11.53 -0.36 -10.59
CA GLY A 164 -11.93 -0.63 -11.98
C GLY A 164 -13.23 -1.43 -12.09
N LEU A 165 -13.43 -2.45 -11.25
CA LEU A 165 -14.66 -3.24 -11.22
C LEU A 165 -15.83 -2.42 -10.67
N TRP A 166 -15.61 -1.61 -9.63
CA TRP A 166 -16.64 -0.71 -9.13
C TRP A 166 -17.04 0.36 -10.16
N ASP A 167 -16.07 0.86 -10.93
CA ASP A 167 -16.32 1.79 -12.03
C ASP A 167 -17.25 1.17 -13.08
N VAL A 168 -17.05 -0.12 -13.43
CA VAL A 168 -17.93 -0.89 -14.32
C VAL A 168 -19.33 -1.05 -13.73
N VAL A 169 -19.44 -1.42 -12.45
CA VAL A 169 -20.74 -1.61 -11.77
C VAL A 169 -21.56 -0.31 -11.79
N ILE A 170 -20.96 0.81 -11.41
CA ILE A 170 -21.62 2.12 -11.36
C ILE A 170 -22.01 2.56 -12.78
N LEU A 171 -21.12 2.42 -13.75
CA LEU A 171 -21.39 2.81 -15.13
C LEU A 171 -22.54 1.98 -15.73
N THR A 172 -22.52 0.67 -15.53
CA THR A 172 -23.57 -0.24 -16.01
C THR A 172 -24.93 0.09 -15.40
N ASP A 173 -24.97 0.40 -14.10
CA ASP A 173 -26.20 0.83 -13.41
C ASP A 173 -26.80 2.10 -14.04
N LEU A 174 -25.95 3.09 -14.31
CA LEU A 174 -26.39 4.35 -14.92
C LEU A 174 -26.86 4.16 -16.37
N LEU A 175 -26.16 3.33 -17.16
CA LEU A 175 -26.53 3.07 -18.56
C LEU A 175 -27.86 2.31 -18.72
N ARG A 176 -28.34 1.60 -17.70
CA ARG A 176 -29.66 0.93 -17.75
C ARG A 176 -30.83 1.90 -17.88
N THR A 177 -30.66 3.13 -17.41
CA THR A 177 -31.74 4.13 -17.31
C THR A 177 -31.60 5.26 -18.33
N HIS A 178 -30.56 5.24 -19.16
CA HIS A 178 -30.25 6.32 -20.10
C HIS A 178 -30.04 5.78 -21.52
N ASP A 179 -30.51 6.54 -22.50
CA ASP A 179 -30.31 6.25 -23.91
C ASP A 179 -28.88 6.62 -24.34
N ALA A 180 -28.09 5.60 -24.70
CA ALA A 180 -26.72 5.77 -25.16
C ALA A 180 -26.61 6.45 -26.54
N ALA A 181 -27.70 6.50 -27.32
CA ALA A 181 -27.73 7.23 -28.59
C ALA A 181 -27.89 8.75 -28.39
N ASN A 182 -28.30 9.19 -27.19
CA ASN A 182 -28.50 10.60 -26.88
C ASN A 182 -27.26 11.20 -26.20
N SER A 183 -26.49 12.02 -26.94
CA SER A 183 -25.27 12.64 -26.44
C SER A 183 -25.47 13.46 -25.15
N GLN A 184 -26.60 14.15 -24.98
CA GLN A 184 -26.86 14.89 -23.75
C GLN A 184 -27.08 13.96 -22.55
N GLN A 185 -27.73 12.81 -22.77
CA GLN A 185 -27.90 11.81 -21.72
C GLN A 185 -26.57 11.13 -21.38
N VAL A 186 -25.74 10.82 -22.38
CA VAL A 186 -24.39 10.27 -22.16
C VAL A 186 -23.53 11.22 -21.33
N GLN A 187 -23.56 12.53 -21.59
CA GLN A 187 -22.82 13.50 -20.79
C GLN A 187 -23.34 13.57 -19.33
N ARG A 188 -24.65 13.45 -19.11
CA ARG A 188 -25.23 13.34 -17.76
C ARG A 188 -24.79 12.07 -17.04
N VAL A 189 -24.79 10.93 -17.74
CA VAL A 189 -24.28 9.65 -17.21
C VAL A 189 -22.82 9.79 -16.80
N LYS A 190 -21.98 10.39 -17.64
CA LYS A 190 -20.56 10.60 -17.35
C LYS A 190 -20.36 11.45 -16.09
N ALA A 191 -21.11 12.56 -15.95
CA ALA A 191 -21.04 13.40 -14.77
C ALA A 191 -21.50 12.67 -13.49
N GLN A 192 -22.62 11.95 -13.55
CA GLN A 192 -23.12 11.16 -12.42
C GLN A 192 -22.17 10.02 -12.04
N TRP A 193 -21.59 9.35 -13.04
CA TRP A 193 -20.62 8.29 -12.86
C TRP A 193 -19.37 8.81 -12.14
N GLN A 194 -18.79 9.91 -12.61
CA GLN A 194 -17.64 10.57 -11.97
C GLN A 194 -17.93 10.94 -10.52
N TRP A 195 -19.14 11.45 -10.23
CA TRP A 195 -19.53 11.77 -8.86
C TRP A 195 -19.65 10.53 -7.97
N ARG A 196 -20.33 9.47 -8.44
CA ARG A 196 -20.58 8.25 -7.67
C ARG A 196 -19.30 7.45 -7.39
N ARG A 197 -18.32 7.44 -8.30
CA ARG A 197 -17.05 6.72 -8.10
C ARG A 197 -16.10 7.39 -7.11
N ARG A 198 -16.19 8.71 -6.98
CA ARG A 198 -15.20 9.57 -6.30
C ARG A 198 -14.90 9.16 -4.85
N PRO A 199 -15.86 8.85 -3.95
CA PRO A 199 -15.54 8.49 -2.57
C PRO A 199 -14.64 7.26 -2.46
N ARG A 200 -14.90 6.23 -3.29
CA ARG A 200 -14.10 5.00 -3.30
C ARG A 200 -12.73 5.22 -3.93
N ALA A 201 -12.69 5.89 -5.08
CA ALA A 201 -11.45 6.22 -5.75
C ALA A 201 -10.52 7.03 -4.83
N LEU A 202 -11.06 8.06 -4.17
CA LEU A 202 -10.33 8.88 -3.21
C LEU A 202 -9.75 8.04 -2.07
N VAL A 203 -10.57 7.20 -1.42
CA VAL A 203 -10.10 6.37 -0.30
C VAL A 203 -8.94 5.47 -0.72
N VAL A 204 -9.09 4.74 -1.83
CA VAL A 204 -8.06 3.81 -2.31
C VAL A 204 -6.81 4.55 -2.79
N ASN A 205 -6.97 5.68 -3.48
CA ASN A 205 -5.86 6.49 -4.00
C ASN A 205 -5.04 7.11 -2.86
N VAL A 206 -5.71 7.77 -1.91
CA VAL A 206 -5.07 8.37 -0.73
C VAL A 206 -4.37 7.30 0.11
N LEU A 207 -5.04 6.16 0.36
CA LEU A 207 -4.45 5.07 1.13
C LEU A 207 -3.20 4.50 0.44
N SER A 208 -3.22 4.36 -0.88
CA SER A 208 -2.07 3.84 -1.63
C SER A 208 -0.82 4.70 -1.51
N VAL A 209 -0.97 6.03 -1.55
CA VAL A 209 0.13 6.98 -1.40
C VAL A 209 0.58 7.04 0.05
N ALA A 210 -0.37 7.13 0.99
CA ALA A 210 -0.07 7.24 2.41
C ALA A 210 0.71 6.01 2.92
N LEU A 211 0.23 4.79 2.62
CA LEU A 211 0.89 3.57 3.04
C LEU A 211 2.25 3.40 2.35
N HIS A 212 2.38 3.76 1.07
CA HIS A 212 3.69 3.69 0.42
C HIS A 212 4.70 4.64 1.04
N ALA A 213 4.32 5.89 1.31
CA ALA A 213 5.19 6.86 2.00
C ALA A 213 5.59 6.39 3.41
N LEU A 214 4.68 5.74 4.15
CA LEU A 214 4.97 5.20 5.48
C LEU A 214 5.84 3.94 5.43
N PHE A 215 5.62 3.07 4.44
CA PHE A 215 6.30 1.78 4.35
C PHE A 215 7.68 1.90 3.71
N ALA A 216 7.85 2.82 2.77
CA ALA A 216 9.14 3.21 2.20
C ALA A 216 9.76 4.41 2.94
N ALA A 217 9.51 4.55 4.25
CA ALA A 217 9.97 5.69 5.04
C ALA A 217 11.50 5.86 5.01
N GLU A 218 11.98 6.93 4.37
CA GLU A 218 13.40 7.29 4.31
C GLU A 218 13.83 8.29 5.39
N THR A 219 12.87 9.03 5.98
CA THR A 219 13.14 10.07 6.99
C THR A 219 12.69 9.64 8.38
N LYS A 220 13.26 10.25 9.42
CA LYS A 220 12.90 9.95 10.81
C LYS A 220 11.44 10.29 11.11
N GLU A 221 10.89 11.31 10.47
CA GLU A 221 9.49 11.75 10.62
C GLU A 221 8.53 10.70 10.05
N LEU A 222 8.83 10.17 8.86
CA LEU A 222 8.06 9.07 8.28
C LEU A 222 8.24 7.78 9.10
N GLY A 223 9.43 7.54 9.65
CA GLY A 223 9.69 6.43 10.57
C GLY A 223 8.85 6.51 11.85
N LEU A 224 8.70 7.70 12.43
CA LEU A 224 7.84 7.97 13.58
C LEU A 224 6.35 7.78 13.24
N LEU A 225 5.90 8.24 12.08
CA LEU A 225 4.52 7.99 11.62
C LEU A 225 4.26 6.50 11.37
N ARG A 226 5.26 5.78 10.84
CA ARG A 226 5.21 4.33 10.64
C ARG A 226 5.06 3.59 11.97
N GLU A 227 5.88 3.95 12.97
CA GLU A 227 5.79 3.42 14.33
C GLU A 227 4.40 3.65 14.94
N ALA A 228 3.92 4.90 14.91
CA ALA A 228 2.59 5.25 15.39
C ALA A 228 1.48 4.49 14.64
N CYS A 229 1.63 4.27 13.33
CA CYS A 229 0.67 3.50 12.54
C CYS A 229 0.58 2.05 13.04
N PHE A 230 1.71 1.40 13.32
CA PHE A 230 1.70 0.04 13.87
C PHE A 230 1.13 -0.02 15.28
N GLU A 231 1.48 0.93 16.16
CA GLU A 231 0.88 0.99 17.48
C GLU A 231 -0.63 1.24 17.44
N TYR A 232 -1.08 2.09 16.51
CA TYR A 232 -2.50 2.35 16.29
C TYR A 232 -3.24 1.07 15.86
N LEU A 233 -2.70 0.36 14.86
CA LEU A 233 -3.27 -0.90 14.38
C LEU A 233 -3.21 -2.01 15.43
N ALA A 234 -2.21 -2.01 16.32
CA ALA A 234 -2.07 -2.98 17.40
C ALA A 234 -3.14 -2.83 18.50
N LYS A 235 -3.85 -1.70 18.57
CA LYS A 235 -4.97 -1.51 19.51
C LYS A 235 -6.19 -2.39 19.20
N GLY A 236 -6.25 -3.01 18.02
CA GLY A 236 -7.32 -3.95 17.65
C GLY A 236 -8.67 -3.26 17.39
N SER A 237 -9.74 -4.05 17.29
CA SER A 237 -11.12 -3.55 17.15
C SER A 237 -11.27 -2.56 15.97
N HIS A 238 -11.95 -1.42 16.18
CA HIS A 238 -12.18 -0.39 15.16
C HIS A 238 -10.88 0.20 14.60
N TYR A 239 -9.81 0.25 15.39
CA TYR A 239 -8.51 0.78 14.98
C TYR A 239 -7.85 -0.06 13.89
N THR A 240 -8.17 -1.36 13.81
CA THR A 240 -7.69 -2.26 12.76
C THR A 240 -8.73 -2.46 11.67
N MET A 241 -9.99 -2.70 12.06
CA MET A 241 -11.05 -3.07 11.12
C MET A 241 -11.40 -1.98 10.11
N GLN A 242 -11.43 -0.72 10.55
CA GLN A 242 -11.79 0.38 9.65
C GLN A 242 -10.67 0.62 8.62
N PRO A 243 -9.38 0.66 9.00
CA PRO A 243 -8.27 0.62 8.05
C PRO A 243 -8.29 -0.60 7.10
N SER A 244 -8.58 -1.80 7.59
CA SER A 244 -8.75 -2.99 6.73
C SER A 244 -9.95 -2.86 5.79
N GLY A 245 -11.02 -2.19 6.22
CA GLY A 245 -12.18 -1.85 5.39
C GLY A 245 -11.84 -0.86 4.26
N PHE A 246 -10.94 0.09 4.50
CA PHE A 246 -10.40 0.96 3.46
C PHE A 246 -9.53 0.18 2.47
N LEU A 247 -8.62 -0.66 2.99
CA LEU A 247 -7.69 -1.46 2.19
C LEU A 247 -8.41 -2.46 1.27
N SER A 248 -9.47 -3.09 1.77
CA SER A 248 -10.33 -3.99 0.98
C SER A 248 -11.24 -3.26 -0.02
N GLY A 249 -11.36 -1.93 0.06
CA GLY A 249 -12.25 -1.14 -0.80
C GLY A 249 -13.74 -1.27 -0.48
N LEU A 250 -14.07 -1.87 0.67
CA LEU A 250 -15.44 -2.07 1.15
C LEU A 250 -16.00 -0.84 1.88
N LEU A 251 -15.14 0.02 2.42
CA LEU A 251 -15.53 1.20 3.20
C LEU A 251 -15.19 2.51 2.47
N PRO A 252 -16.03 3.01 1.54
CA PRO A 252 -15.74 4.21 0.77
C PRO A 252 -16.10 5.50 1.55
N SER A 253 -15.49 5.71 2.73
CA SER A 253 -15.74 6.88 3.59
C SER A 253 -14.50 7.79 3.71
N PRO A 254 -14.40 8.86 2.89
CA PRO A 254 -13.29 9.80 2.94
C PRO A 254 -13.10 10.48 4.30
N MET A 255 -14.20 10.86 4.97
CA MET A 255 -14.12 11.53 6.27
C MET A 255 -13.59 10.61 7.36
N LEU A 256 -13.98 9.33 7.33
CA LEU A 256 -13.45 8.34 8.27
C LEU A 256 -11.96 8.06 7.98
N LEU A 257 -11.56 7.99 6.71
CA LEU A 257 -10.15 7.85 6.34
C LEU A 257 -9.30 9.01 6.91
N ILE A 258 -9.78 10.25 6.73
CA ILE A 258 -9.13 11.46 7.27
C ILE A 258 -9.02 11.39 8.79
N PHE A 259 -10.09 10.96 9.47
CA PHE A 259 -10.09 10.76 10.93
C PHE A 259 -9.01 9.77 11.39
N HIS A 260 -8.92 8.59 10.77
CA HIS A 260 -7.89 7.59 11.09
C HIS A 260 -6.48 8.12 10.84
N PHE A 261 -6.28 8.79 9.72
CA PHE A 261 -4.98 9.36 9.38
C PHE A 261 -4.50 10.39 10.42
N PHE A 262 -5.35 11.34 10.79
CA PHE A 262 -4.99 12.32 11.81
C PHE A 262 -4.87 11.69 13.20
N SER A 263 -5.63 10.65 13.51
CA SER A 263 -5.47 9.90 14.76
C SER A 263 -4.07 9.28 14.88
N VAL A 264 -3.56 8.68 13.80
CA VAL A 264 -2.18 8.17 13.71
C VAL A 264 -1.18 9.32 13.82
N ALA A 265 -1.42 10.43 13.13
CA ALA A 265 -0.53 11.59 13.16
C ALA A 265 -0.42 12.22 14.56
N PHE A 266 -1.54 12.32 15.31
CA PHE A 266 -1.52 12.78 16.70
C PHE A 266 -0.90 11.76 17.65
N LEU A 267 -1.06 10.46 17.40
CA LEU A 267 -0.34 9.43 18.14
C LEU A 267 1.17 9.55 17.94
N ALA A 268 1.63 9.82 16.71
CA ALA A 268 3.05 10.10 16.44
C ALA A 268 3.57 11.31 17.22
N VAL A 269 2.78 12.39 17.31
CA VAL A 269 3.11 13.55 18.16
C VAL A 269 3.23 13.16 19.63
N TYR A 270 2.28 12.37 20.13
CA TYR A 270 2.30 11.90 21.51
C TYR A 270 3.54 11.05 21.80
N LEU A 271 3.87 10.08 20.96
CA LEU A 271 5.07 9.24 21.12
C LEU A 271 6.36 10.09 21.11
N ARG A 272 6.41 11.10 20.22
CA ARG A 272 7.57 12.00 20.15
C ARG A 272 7.70 12.91 21.36
N VAL A 273 6.60 13.44 21.89
CA VAL A 273 6.57 14.34 23.07
C VAL A 273 6.68 13.57 24.38
N SER A 274 6.40 12.27 24.39
CA SER A 274 6.58 11.39 25.58
C SER A 274 7.94 10.70 25.61
N ASP A 275 8.70 10.73 24.51
CA ASP A 275 10.04 10.12 24.33
C ASP A 275 9.98 8.58 24.28
N GLU A 276 8.82 8.09 23.85
CA GLU A 276 8.53 6.66 23.74
C GLU A 276 8.83 6.12 22.33
N SER A 277 9.15 7.00 21.38
CA SER A 277 9.49 6.62 20.01
C SER A 277 10.88 6.01 19.88
N VAL A 278 10.95 4.86 19.23
CA VAL A 278 12.20 4.20 18.83
C VAL A 278 12.83 4.90 17.62
N ALA A 279 12.03 5.46 16.70
CA ALA A 279 12.53 6.20 15.54
C ALA A 279 13.19 7.55 15.92
N TYR A 280 12.75 8.13 17.03
CA TYR A 280 13.13 9.46 17.49
C TYR A 280 13.38 9.47 19.01
N SER A 281 14.61 9.12 19.42
CA SER A 281 15.00 9.05 20.83
C SER A 281 15.70 10.33 21.32
N GLY A 282 15.25 10.88 22.44
CA GLY A 282 15.92 11.93 23.19
C GLY A 282 15.78 13.35 22.62
N GLY A 283 16.63 14.23 23.14
CA GLY A 283 16.64 15.67 22.86
C GLY A 283 15.90 16.49 23.91
N SER A 284 16.08 17.81 23.86
CA SER A 284 15.36 18.72 24.77
C SER A 284 13.86 18.72 24.50
N LEU A 285 13.05 19.09 25.49
CA LEU A 285 11.60 19.21 25.33
C LEU A 285 11.21 20.11 24.15
N PHE A 286 11.92 21.23 23.97
CA PHE A 286 11.71 22.13 22.83
C PHE A 286 11.95 21.44 21.48
N TYR A 287 13.02 20.64 21.37
CA TYR A 287 13.32 19.91 20.15
C TYR A 287 12.27 18.81 19.88
N ARG A 288 11.81 18.12 20.92
CA ARG A 288 10.73 17.11 20.83
C ARG A 288 9.43 17.73 20.32
N VAL A 289 9.01 18.85 20.90
CA VAL A 289 7.80 19.57 20.46
C VAL A 289 7.96 20.04 19.01
N TYR A 290 9.09 20.66 18.67
CA TYR A 290 9.36 21.12 17.30
C TYR A 290 9.30 19.97 16.28
N SER A 291 10.01 18.87 16.54
CA SER A 291 10.04 17.71 15.64
C SER A 291 8.69 17.00 15.54
N ALA A 292 7.87 17.02 16.60
CA ALA A 292 6.50 16.50 16.56
C ALA A 292 5.60 17.33 15.62
N PHE A 293 5.62 18.66 15.74
CA PHE A 293 4.87 19.54 14.81
C PHE A 293 5.41 19.48 13.38
N TYR A 294 6.73 19.34 13.22
CA TYR A 294 7.32 19.11 11.91
C TYR A 294 6.84 17.78 11.29
N THR A 295 6.68 16.73 12.08
CA THR A 295 6.11 15.45 11.63
C THR A 295 4.66 15.60 11.15
N LEU A 296 3.83 16.40 11.85
CA LEU A 296 2.47 16.73 11.38
C LEU A 296 2.49 17.46 10.04
N TYR A 297 3.43 18.39 9.86
CA TYR A 297 3.61 19.08 8.59
C TYR A 297 3.97 18.08 7.49
N ILE A 298 4.93 17.18 7.71
CA ILE A 298 5.29 16.13 6.74
C ILE A 298 4.07 15.26 6.41
N ALA A 299 3.33 14.78 7.40
CA ALA A 299 2.10 14.00 7.21
C ALA A 299 1.10 14.74 6.30
N ALA A 300 0.86 16.02 6.56
CA ALA A 300 -0.02 16.87 5.75
C ALA A 300 0.48 17.04 4.31
N THR A 301 1.80 17.19 4.10
CA THR A 301 2.37 17.32 2.75
C THR A 301 2.29 16.05 1.91
N VAL A 302 2.18 14.87 2.52
CA VAL A 302 1.99 13.59 1.82
C VAL A 302 0.54 13.44 1.35
N ILE A 303 -0.44 13.73 2.22
CA ILE A 303 -1.85 13.40 1.95
C ILE A 303 -2.63 14.54 1.30
N LEU A 304 -2.46 15.78 1.76
CA LEU A 304 -3.29 16.89 1.28
C LEU A 304 -3.19 17.10 -0.23
N PRO A 305 -2.02 16.97 -0.90
CA PRO A 305 -1.96 17.08 -2.35
C PRO A 305 -2.76 16.01 -3.09
N VAL A 306 -2.82 14.78 -2.56
CA VAL A 306 -3.60 13.69 -3.17
C VAL A 306 -5.09 13.93 -2.97
N ILE A 307 -5.51 14.27 -1.75
CA ILE A 307 -6.90 14.64 -1.47
C ILE A 307 -7.31 15.79 -2.39
N TRP A 308 -6.49 16.83 -2.50
CA TRP A 308 -6.79 17.97 -3.36
C TRP A 308 -6.96 17.57 -4.82
N ARG A 309 -6.06 16.74 -5.37
CA ARG A 309 -6.17 16.23 -6.75
C ARG A 309 -7.42 15.38 -6.98
N GLU A 310 -7.80 14.54 -6.02
CA GLU A 310 -9.04 13.75 -6.07
C GLU A 310 -10.30 14.60 -5.83
N LEU A 311 -10.14 15.80 -5.26
CA LEU A 311 -11.23 16.73 -5.08
C LEU A 311 -11.47 17.65 -6.28
N GLN A 312 -10.46 17.81 -7.15
CA GLN A 312 -10.58 18.58 -8.37
C GLN A 312 -11.36 17.78 -9.44
N PRO A 313 -12.29 18.42 -10.18
CA PRO A 313 -13.06 17.80 -11.25
C PRO A 313 -12.21 17.49 -12.50
#